data_AF-A0A2V6A7L4-F1
#
_entry.id   AF-A0A2V6A7L4-F1
#
_cell.length_a   1.000
_cell.length_b   1.000
_cell.length_c   1.000
_cell.angle_alpha   90.00
_cell.angle_beta   90.00
_cell.angle_gamma   90.00
#
_symmetry.space_group_name_H-M   'P 1'
#
loop_
_entity.id
_entity.type
_entity.pdbx_description
1 polymer ?
#
loop_
_entity_poly.entity_id
_entity_poly.type
_entity_poly.pdbx_seq_one_letter_code
_entity_poly.pdbx_strand_id
1 'polypeptide(L)'
;MKKKKRTTAVRKKKPASKKKTPPAGGLQKRLDAEFAVAVASAKTYVQDPSRLRPLFNEAVKEAVSMPRGPFGENWPYFHAMLRLIRCYSDGVYREIPESTLVVIVAAIVYVVNPLDVIPDALPALGYLDDATVIALAVRRSRQALDDFMIWETTAS
;
A
#
# COMPACT_ATOMS: atom_id res chain seq x y z
N MET A 1 -59.74 28.23 -27.67
CA MET A 1 -60.05 27.89 -26.25
C MET A 1 -58.91 27.10 -25.63
N LYS A 2 -58.60 27.36 -24.35
CA LYS A 2 -57.48 26.84 -23.55
C LYS A 2 -57.60 25.34 -23.22
N LYS A 3 -56.45 24.65 -23.04
CA LYS A 3 -56.02 23.79 -21.89
C LYS A 3 -54.99 22.72 -22.37
N LYS A 4 -53.69 22.80 -22.00
CA LYS A 4 -52.98 22.36 -20.77
C LYS A 4 -52.70 20.83 -20.67
N LYS A 5 -51.38 20.53 -20.63
CA LYS A 5 -50.62 19.69 -19.65
C LYS A 5 -49.99 18.34 -20.07
N ARG A 6 -48.66 18.29 -19.79
CA ARG A 6 -47.86 17.26 -19.08
C ARG A 6 -47.20 16.11 -19.88
N THR A 7 -45.89 16.30 -20.10
CA THR A 7 -44.74 15.48 -19.65
C THR A 7 -44.90 13.97 -19.46
N THR A 8 -44.12 13.19 -20.21
CA THR A 8 -43.39 12.01 -19.71
C THR A 8 -42.12 11.81 -20.53
N ALA A 9 -40.96 12.05 -19.92
CA ALA A 9 -39.65 11.71 -20.46
C ALA A 9 -39.43 10.19 -20.36
N VAL A 10 -39.28 9.52 -21.49
CA VAL A 10 -38.93 8.09 -21.53
C VAL A 10 -37.40 7.96 -21.38
N ARG A 11 -37.04 7.41 -20.22
CA ARG A 11 -35.69 7.09 -19.74
C ARG A 11 -34.98 6.13 -20.71
N LYS A 12 -33.94 6.60 -21.41
CA LYS A 12 -33.02 5.75 -22.19
C LYS A 12 -32.27 4.82 -21.22
N LYS A 13 -32.56 3.52 -21.25
CA LYS A 13 -31.73 2.48 -20.62
C LYS A 13 -30.42 2.37 -21.40
N LYS A 14 -29.29 2.69 -20.75
CA LYS A 14 -27.93 2.40 -21.23
C LYS A 14 -27.63 0.92 -20.93
N PRO A 15 -27.12 0.11 -21.87
CA PRO A 15 -26.82 -1.28 -21.61
C PRO A 15 -25.61 -1.43 -20.68
N ALA A 16 -25.71 -2.41 -19.77
CA ALA A 16 -24.71 -2.78 -18.79
C ALA A 16 -23.38 -3.15 -19.47
N SER A 17 -22.29 -2.52 -19.02
CA SER A 17 -20.94 -2.83 -19.45
C SER A 17 -20.53 -4.20 -18.90
N LYS A 18 -20.35 -5.17 -19.81
CA LYS A 18 -19.81 -6.51 -19.51
C LYS A 18 -18.37 -6.35 -18.99
N LYS A 19 -18.15 -6.52 -17.69
CA LYS A 19 -16.80 -6.67 -17.10
C LYS A 19 -16.19 -7.97 -17.64
N LYS A 20 -15.11 -7.88 -18.42
CA LYS A 20 -14.28 -9.01 -18.83
C LYS A 20 -13.41 -9.42 -17.65
N THR A 21 -13.60 -10.62 -17.13
CA THR A 21 -12.71 -11.23 -16.13
C THR A 21 -11.37 -11.59 -16.79
N PRO A 22 -10.20 -11.17 -16.27
CA PRO A 22 -8.92 -11.57 -16.84
C PRO A 22 -8.46 -12.96 -16.34
N PRO A 23 -7.64 -13.68 -17.12
CA PRO A 23 -7.21 -15.04 -16.81
C PRO A 23 -6.11 -15.09 -15.72
N ALA A 24 -5.85 -16.28 -15.18
CA ALA A 24 -5.08 -16.59 -13.96
C ALA A 24 -3.63 -16.07 -13.84
N GLY A 25 -3.06 -15.41 -14.86
CA GLY A 25 -1.83 -14.59 -14.75
C GLY A 25 -2.10 -13.13 -14.29
N GLY A 26 -3.34 -12.82 -13.93
CA GLY A 26 -3.81 -11.48 -13.59
C GLY A 26 -3.47 -11.02 -12.18
N LEU A 27 -3.25 -11.92 -11.21
CA LEU A 27 -3.02 -11.50 -9.82
C LEU A 27 -1.69 -10.75 -9.67
N GLN A 28 -0.58 -11.29 -10.20
CA GLN A 28 0.71 -10.61 -10.15
C GLN A 28 0.68 -9.25 -10.84
N LYS A 29 0.09 -9.18 -12.04
CA LYS A 29 -0.06 -7.91 -12.77
C LYS A 29 -0.96 -6.91 -12.05
N ARG A 30 -2.00 -7.39 -11.37
CA ARG A 30 -2.87 -6.56 -10.53
C ARG A 30 -2.12 -6.07 -9.31
N LEU A 31 -1.43 -6.94 -8.58
CA LEU A 31 -0.57 -6.58 -7.46
C LEU A 31 0.47 -5.53 -7.87
N ASP A 32 1.11 -5.70 -9.02
CA ASP A 32 2.06 -4.71 -9.55
C ASP A 32 1.40 -3.38 -9.91
N ALA A 33 0.19 -3.38 -10.48
CA ALA A 33 -0.55 -2.17 -10.82
C ALA A 33 -1.09 -1.46 -9.59
N GLU A 34 -1.68 -2.21 -8.65
CA GLU A 34 -2.14 -1.72 -7.35
C GLU A 34 -0.98 -1.12 -6.56
N PHE A 35 0.18 -1.80 -6.59
CA PHE A 35 1.39 -1.30 -5.98
C PHE A 35 1.90 -0.03 -6.68
N ALA A 36 1.79 0.08 -8.01
CA ALA A 36 2.15 1.29 -8.74
C ALA A 36 1.23 2.48 -8.41
N VAL A 37 -0.06 2.23 -8.17
CA VAL A 37 -1.00 3.26 -7.68
C VAL A 37 -0.64 3.67 -6.25
N ALA A 38 -0.33 2.70 -5.38
CA ALA A 38 0.14 2.95 -4.02
C ALA A 38 1.42 3.81 -4.02
N VAL A 39 2.36 3.50 -4.92
CA VAL A 39 3.60 4.27 -5.18
C VAL A 39 3.27 5.71 -5.59
N ALA A 40 2.27 5.92 -6.45
CA ALA A 40 1.85 7.28 -6.84
C ALA A 40 1.29 8.09 -5.64
N SER A 41 0.48 7.46 -4.80
CA SER A 41 -0.08 8.07 -3.58
C SER A 41 0.99 8.34 -2.51
N ALA A 42 1.98 7.44 -2.40
CA ALA A 42 3.07 7.50 -1.43
C ALA A 42 4.02 8.69 -1.67
N LYS A 43 4.07 9.26 -2.89
CA LYS A 43 4.82 10.49 -3.16
C LYS A 43 4.40 11.67 -2.26
N THR A 44 3.13 11.70 -1.85
CA THR A 44 2.60 12.74 -0.95
C THR A 44 3.09 12.61 0.50
N TYR A 45 3.58 11.43 0.90
CA TYR A 45 4.20 11.21 2.21
C TYR A 45 5.68 11.54 2.22
N VAL A 46 6.37 11.34 1.09
CA VAL A 46 7.78 11.70 0.96
C VAL A 46 7.97 13.22 0.90
N GLN A 47 7.02 13.93 0.27
CA GLN A 47 7.03 15.39 0.23
C GLN A 47 6.67 16.04 1.57
N ASP A 48 5.94 15.34 2.43
CA ASP A 48 5.57 15.80 3.77
C ASP A 48 5.89 14.72 4.82
N PRO A 49 7.14 14.67 5.32
CA PRO A 49 7.57 13.68 6.31
C PRO A 49 6.75 13.68 7.60
N SER A 50 6.01 14.76 7.91
CA SER A 50 5.15 14.80 9.11
C SER A 50 4.04 13.75 9.07
N ARG A 51 3.63 13.34 7.85
CA ARG A 51 2.59 12.32 7.61
C ARG A 51 3.10 10.90 7.83
N LEU A 52 4.41 10.69 7.91
CA LEU A 52 5.00 9.38 8.16
C LEU A 52 4.84 8.93 9.61
N ARG A 53 4.81 9.87 10.56
CA ARG A 53 4.64 9.57 11.98
C ARG A 53 3.30 8.91 12.33
N PRO A 54 2.13 9.44 11.91
CA PRO A 54 0.86 8.76 12.17
C PRO A 54 0.78 7.41 11.48
N LEU A 55 1.25 7.31 10.23
CA LEU A 55 1.32 6.03 9.49
C LEU A 55 2.13 4.98 10.25
N PHE A 56 3.32 5.36 10.75
CA PHE A 56 4.14 4.49 11.59
C PHE A 56 3.40 4.02 12.84
N ASN A 57 2.74 4.94 13.54
CA ASN A 57 2.01 4.60 14.77
C ASN A 57 0.87 3.61 14.52
N GLU A 58 0.16 3.76 13.40
CA GLU A 58 -0.89 2.82 13.00
C GLU A 58 -0.29 1.48 12.60
N ALA A 59 0.77 1.47 11.79
CA ALA A 59 1.44 0.25 11.36
C ALA A 59 2.02 -0.56 12.53
N VAL A 60 2.53 0.10 13.57
CA VAL A 60 2.99 -0.59 14.79
C VAL A 60 1.83 -1.24 15.54
N LYS A 61 0.66 -0.61 15.61
CA LYS A 61 -0.53 -1.20 16.25
C LYS A 61 -0.98 -2.45 15.51
N GLU A 62 -1.02 -2.37 14.18
CA GLU A 62 -1.39 -3.51 13.33
C GLU A 62 -0.36 -4.64 13.44
N ALA A 63 0.94 -4.32 13.43
CA ALA A 63 2.03 -5.29 13.56
C ALA A 63 1.95 -6.15 14.85
N VAL A 64 1.42 -5.60 15.94
CA VAL A 64 1.23 -6.34 17.21
C VAL A 64 0.18 -7.45 17.07
N SER A 65 -0.81 -7.25 16.20
CA SER A 65 -1.92 -8.19 16.00
C SER A 65 -1.64 -9.23 14.92
N MET A 66 -0.55 -9.06 14.17
CA MET A 66 -0.19 -9.92 13.03
C MET A 66 0.55 -11.19 13.46
N PRO A 67 0.16 -12.36 12.93
CA PRO A 67 0.93 -13.57 13.08
C PRO A 67 2.21 -13.46 12.24
N ARG A 68 3.34 -13.84 12.82
CA ARG A 68 4.62 -13.88 12.11
C ARG A 68 4.66 -14.91 10.97
N GLY A 69 3.86 -15.97 11.06
CA GLY A 69 3.89 -17.14 10.16
C GLY A 69 3.81 -16.77 8.66
N PRO A 70 2.78 -16.04 8.21
CA PRO A 70 2.62 -15.65 6.81
C PRO A 70 3.80 -14.84 6.23
N PHE A 71 4.49 -14.05 7.06
CA PHE A 71 5.58 -13.19 6.61
C PHE A 71 6.93 -13.92 6.51
N GLY A 72 7.10 -15.01 7.25
CA GLY A 72 8.31 -15.85 7.21
C GLY A 72 9.61 -15.06 7.36
N GLU A 73 10.49 -15.18 6.36
CA GLU A 73 11.78 -14.49 6.29
C GLU A 73 11.68 -12.97 6.08
N ASN A 74 10.51 -12.47 5.66
CA ASN A 74 10.29 -11.04 5.43
C ASN A 74 9.90 -10.29 6.72
N TRP A 75 9.63 -11.01 7.82
CA TRP A 75 9.24 -10.39 9.09
C TRP A 75 10.28 -9.40 9.66
N PRO A 76 11.60 -9.70 9.67
CA PRO A 76 12.60 -8.73 10.10
C PRO A 76 12.63 -7.49 9.20
N TYR A 77 12.43 -7.66 7.89
CA TYR A 77 12.40 -6.56 6.93
C TYR A 77 11.16 -5.69 7.09
N PHE A 78 10.01 -6.27 7.42
CA PHE A 78 8.82 -5.50 7.78
C PHE A 78 9.09 -4.60 8.99
N HIS A 79 9.70 -5.13 10.05
CA HIS A 79 10.10 -4.29 11.18
C HIS A 79 11.17 -3.25 10.80
N ALA A 80 12.09 -3.58 9.90
CA ALA A 80 13.08 -2.63 9.37
C ALA A 80 12.41 -1.49 8.61
N MET A 81 11.38 -1.77 7.80
CA MET A 81 10.57 -0.74 7.13
C MET A 81 9.94 0.22 8.13
N LEU A 82 9.36 -0.29 9.24
CA LEU A 82 8.77 0.55 10.28
C LEU A 82 9.81 1.45 10.94
N ARG A 83 10.98 0.90 11.31
CA ARG A 83 12.07 1.69 11.90
C ARG A 83 12.61 2.73 10.91
N LEU A 84 12.78 2.37 9.64
CA LEU A 84 13.21 3.28 8.59
C LEU A 84 12.25 4.45 8.43
N ILE A 85 10.94 4.18 8.35
CA ILE A 85 9.92 5.23 8.27
C ILE A 85 10.01 6.18 9.46
N ARG A 86 10.18 5.66 10.68
CA ARG A 86 10.36 6.48 11.88
C ARG A 86 11.63 7.32 11.80
N CYS A 87 12.78 6.73 11.48
CA CYS A 87 14.05 7.45 11.37
C CYS A 87 14.02 8.52 10.26
N TYR A 88 13.36 8.23 9.14
CA TYR A 88 13.14 9.20 8.08
C TYR A 88 12.17 10.32 8.49
N SER A 89 11.11 10.00 9.23
CA SER A 89 10.19 10.99 9.81
C SER A 89 10.92 11.92 10.79
N ASP A 90 11.81 11.36 11.61
CA ASP A 90 12.57 12.09 12.63
C ASP A 90 13.77 12.85 12.01
N GLY A 91 14.06 12.64 10.73
CA GLY A 91 15.14 13.29 9.99
C GLY A 91 16.54 12.76 10.30
N VAL A 92 16.65 11.67 11.06
CA VAL A 92 17.93 11.07 11.46
C VAL A 92 18.51 10.12 10.40
N TYR A 93 17.70 9.68 9.44
CA TYR A 93 18.15 8.86 8.31
C TYR A 93 17.57 9.39 6.99
N ARG A 94 18.45 9.64 6.01
CA ARG A 94 18.09 10.15 4.67
C ARG A 94 18.77 9.40 3.52
N GLU A 95 19.59 8.41 3.82
CA GLU A 95 20.39 7.65 2.84
C GLU A 95 19.56 6.57 2.13
N ILE A 96 18.43 6.98 1.53
CA ILE A 96 17.53 6.08 0.79
C ILE A 96 17.06 6.76 -0.49
N PRO A 97 17.07 6.06 -1.65
CA PRO A 97 16.46 6.58 -2.86
C PRO A 97 14.97 6.86 -2.66
N GLU A 98 14.49 8.01 -3.15
CA GLU A 98 13.07 8.41 -3.04
C GLU A 98 12.13 7.31 -3.56
N SER A 99 12.46 6.71 -4.70
CA SER A 99 11.70 5.61 -5.29
C SER A 99 11.56 4.41 -4.34
N THR A 100 12.62 4.06 -3.61
CA THR A 100 12.62 2.94 -2.66
C THR A 100 11.84 3.29 -1.39
N LEU A 101 11.94 4.53 -0.90
CA LEU A 101 11.12 4.99 0.21
C LEU A 101 9.63 4.93 -0.15
N VAL A 102 9.27 5.35 -1.35
CA VAL A 102 7.90 5.28 -1.86
C VAL A 102 7.38 3.84 -1.89
N VAL A 103 8.19 2.88 -2.34
CA VAL A 103 7.89 1.43 -2.32
C VAL A 103 7.59 0.95 -0.90
N ILE A 104 8.42 1.34 0.07
CA ILE A 104 8.26 0.96 1.48
C ILE A 104 6.98 1.56 2.07
N VAL A 105 6.77 2.87 1.88
CA VAL A 105 5.58 3.58 2.37
C VAL A 105 4.31 2.98 1.78
N ALA A 106 4.29 2.70 0.48
CA ALA A 106 3.17 2.05 -0.21
C ALA A 106 2.81 0.70 0.42
N ALA A 107 3.81 -0.11 0.74
CA ALA A 107 3.59 -1.41 1.38
C ALA A 107 3.01 -1.27 2.79
N ILE A 108 3.49 -0.31 3.58
CA ILE A 108 2.98 -0.06 4.93
C ILE A 108 1.56 0.51 4.90
N VAL A 109 1.25 1.44 3.99
CA VAL A 109 -0.10 1.97 3.82
C VAL A 109 -1.08 0.84 3.49
N TYR A 110 -0.69 -0.10 2.61
CA TYR A 110 -1.51 -1.26 2.29
C TYR A 110 -1.80 -2.12 3.52
N VAL A 111 -0.77 -2.40 4.34
CA VAL A 111 -0.91 -3.20 5.57
C VAL A 111 -1.80 -2.51 6.62
N VAL A 112 -1.70 -1.18 6.76
CA VAL A 112 -2.49 -0.41 7.73
C VAL A 112 -3.94 -0.24 7.29
N ASN A 113 -4.14 0.06 6.02
CA ASN A 113 -5.47 0.36 5.49
C ASN A 113 -5.64 -0.28 4.11
N PRO A 114 -5.87 -1.61 4.07
CA PRO A 114 -6.01 -2.34 2.81
C PRO A 114 -7.20 -1.85 1.96
N LEU A 115 -8.16 -1.13 2.56
CA LEU A 115 -9.38 -0.66 1.89
C LEU A 115 -9.22 0.70 1.17
N ASP A 116 -8.18 1.47 1.46
CA ASP A 116 -8.07 2.87 1.01
C ASP A 116 -7.32 3.04 -0.31
N VAL A 117 -6.44 2.09 -0.67
CA VAL A 117 -5.60 2.21 -1.88
C VAL A 117 -6.27 1.61 -3.12
N ILE A 118 -7.10 0.57 -2.96
CA ILE A 118 -7.85 -0.07 -4.06
C ILE A 118 -9.23 -0.52 -3.59
N PRO A 119 -10.31 0.16 -3.98
CA PRO A 119 -11.66 -0.27 -3.65
C PRO A 119 -12.10 -1.37 -4.63
N ASP A 120 -11.65 -2.62 -4.40
CA ASP A 120 -12.31 -3.89 -4.82
C ASP A 120 -11.37 -5.10 -4.54
N ALA A 121 -11.38 -5.66 -3.31
CA ALA A 121 -10.78 -6.98 -3.04
C ALA A 121 -11.46 -7.75 -1.89
N LEU A 122 -12.18 -8.81 -2.28
CA LEU A 122 -12.49 -10.07 -1.58
C LEU A 122 -12.47 -10.10 -0.03
N PRO A 123 -13.63 -10.21 0.64
CA PRO A 123 -13.76 -10.22 2.11
C PRO A 123 -13.19 -11.44 2.90
N ALA A 124 -12.22 -12.22 2.41
CA ALA A 124 -12.09 -13.59 2.95
C ALA A 124 -10.70 -14.29 3.04
N LEU A 125 -9.54 -13.61 2.99
CA LEU A 125 -8.24 -14.33 3.05
C LEU A 125 -7.10 -13.67 3.88
N GLY A 126 -7.38 -13.19 5.10
CA GLY A 126 -6.37 -12.99 6.17
C GLY A 126 -5.06 -12.26 5.81
N TYR A 127 -4.00 -12.49 6.60
CA TYR A 127 -2.68 -11.82 6.48
C TYR A 127 -1.78 -12.32 5.32
N LEU A 128 -2.28 -13.23 4.48
CA LEU A 128 -1.49 -13.82 3.39
C LEU A 128 -1.27 -12.83 2.24
N ASP A 129 -2.26 -11.96 1.98
CA ASP A 129 -2.16 -10.91 0.97
C ASP A 129 -1.14 -9.84 1.41
N ASP A 130 -1.21 -9.41 2.68
CA ASP A 130 -0.25 -8.49 3.29
C ASP A 130 1.18 -9.03 3.22
N ALA A 131 1.39 -10.30 3.55
CA ALA A 131 2.68 -10.95 3.45
C ALA A 131 3.23 -10.96 2.02
N THR A 132 2.36 -11.10 1.02
CA THR A 132 2.74 -11.06 -0.40
C THR A 132 3.17 -9.65 -0.82
N VAL A 133 2.43 -8.63 -0.40
CA VAL A 133 2.77 -7.22 -0.66
C VAL A 133 4.09 -6.86 0.00
N ILE A 134 4.29 -7.24 1.26
CA ILE A 134 5.55 -7.04 1.97
C ILE A 134 6.68 -7.80 1.27
N ALA A 135 6.50 -9.06 0.88
CA ALA A 135 7.54 -9.81 0.16
C ALA A 135 7.94 -9.12 -1.15
N LEU A 136 6.98 -8.58 -1.91
CA LEU A 136 7.26 -7.85 -3.13
C LEU A 136 8.01 -6.53 -2.85
N ALA A 137 7.61 -5.80 -1.82
CA ALA A 137 8.30 -4.58 -1.38
C ALA A 137 9.74 -4.90 -0.96
N VAL A 138 9.94 -5.90 -0.11
CA VAL A 138 11.27 -6.38 0.31
C VAL A 138 12.13 -6.71 -0.90
N ARG A 139 11.60 -7.46 -1.88
CA ARG A 139 12.36 -7.77 -3.10
C ARG A 139 12.83 -6.53 -3.87
N ARG A 140 12.05 -5.45 -3.85
CA ARG A 140 12.38 -4.18 -4.53
C ARG A 140 13.26 -3.26 -3.69
N SER A 141 13.20 -3.35 -2.37
CA SER A 141 13.89 -2.45 -1.43
C SER A 141 15.00 -3.12 -0.63
N ARG A 142 15.32 -4.40 -0.90
CA ARG A 142 16.23 -5.22 -0.10
C ARG A 142 17.54 -4.54 0.20
N GLN A 143 18.24 -4.05 -0.83
CA GLN A 143 19.52 -3.39 -0.66
C GLN A 143 19.43 -2.19 0.30
N ALA A 144 18.44 -1.30 0.10
CA ALA A 144 18.28 -0.12 0.96
C ALA A 144 17.89 -0.49 2.40
N LEU A 145 17.13 -1.58 2.60
CA LEU A 145 16.81 -2.08 3.93
C LEU A 145 18.04 -2.70 4.61
N ASP A 146 18.86 -3.43 3.86
CA ASP A 146 20.13 -3.98 4.35
C ASP A 146 21.08 -2.85 4.75
N ASP A 147 21.24 -1.84 3.89
CA ASP A 147 22.05 -0.64 4.16
C ASP A 147 21.57 0.09 5.41
N PHE A 148 20.24 0.27 5.56
CA PHE A 148 19.64 0.86 6.75
C PHE A 148 19.93 0.02 8.02
N MET A 149 19.76 -1.30 7.96
CA MET A 149 20.02 -2.17 9.11
C MET A 149 21.50 -2.18 9.50
N ILE A 150 22.42 -2.09 8.53
CA ILE A 150 23.86 -1.92 8.81
C ILE A 150 24.09 -0.58 9.49
N TRP A 151 23.53 0.51 8.95
CA TRP A 151 23.64 1.83 9.54
C TRP A 151 23.16 1.87 11.00
N GLU A 152 22.03 1.21 11.31
CA GLU A 152 21.49 1.10 12.67
C GLU A 152 22.52 0.49 13.65
N THR A 153 23.35 -0.45 13.19
CA THR A 153 24.40 -1.06 14.02
C THR A 153 25.64 -0.16 14.18
N THR A 154 25.98 0.63 13.17
CA THR A 154 27.17 1.50 13.17
C THR A 154 26.95 2.85 13.81
N ALA A 155 25.71 3.33 13.87
CA ALA A 155 25.33 4.61 14.48
C ALA A 155 25.25 4.56 16.02
N SER A 156 25.82 3.51 16.64
CA SER A 156 25.88 3.29 18.10
C SER A 156 26.81 4.27 18.81
#